data_AF-A0A1F3EUC1-F1
#
_entry.id   AF-A0A1F3EUC1-F1
#
_cell.length_a   1.000
_cell.length_b   1.000
_cell.length_c   1.000
_cell.angle_alpha   90.00
_cell.angle_beta   90.00
_cell.angle_gamma   90.00
#
_symmetry.space_group_name_H-M   'P 1'
#
loop_
_entity.id
_entity.type
_entity.pdbx_description
1 polymer ?
#
loop_
_entity_poly.entity_id
_entity_poly.type
_entity_poly.pdbx_seq_one_letter_code
_entity_poly.pdbx_strand_id
1 'polypeptide(L)'
;MGLDFTYIEGQSPLDEEEKEGLKIKSISTRVELDEFEQHNIEKAIEWSIKRKFTIDEFLTEQFVKDLHKQMFGQVWIWAGKFRKSNKPLPQKINPVWM
;
A
#
# COMPACT_ATOMS: atom_id res chain seq x y z
N MET A 1 -29.47 -23.04 -5.56
CA MET A 1 -29.53 -21.72 -6.21
C MET A 1 -28.23 -21.02 -5.89
N GLY A 2 -27.39 -20.81 -6.90
CA GLY A 2 -26.18 -20.01 -6.74
C GLY A 2 -26.56 -18.54 -6.62
N LEU A 3 -26.00 -17.85 -5.63
CA LEU A 3 -26.14 -16.41 -5.52
C LEU A 3 -25.26 -15.80 -6.62
N ASP A 4 -25.90 -15.17 -7.60
CA ASP A 4 -25.24 -14.40 -8.64
C ASP A 4 -24.84 -13.05 -8.03
N PHE A 5 -23.60 -12.96 -7.54
CA PHE A 5 -23.06 -11.73 -6.99
C PHE A 5 -22.56 -10.86 -8.15
N THR A 6 -23.39 -9.89 -8.55
CA THR A 6 -22.92 -8.77 -9.38
C THR A 6 -22.00 -7.89 -8.52
N TYR A 7 -20.70 -8.19 -8.52
CA TYR A 7 -19.71 -7.35 -7.85
C TYR A 7 -19.63 -5.97 -8.52
N ILE A 8 -19.91 -4.93 -7.74
CA ILE A 8 -19.69 -3.54 -8.14
C ILE A 8 -18.17 -3.35 -8.31
N GLU A 9 -17.73 -2.58 -9.31
CA GLU A 9 -16.31 -2.22 -9.44
C GLU A 9 -15.75 -1.70 -8.11
N GLY A 10 -14.63 -2.26 -7.65
CA GLY A 10 -14.01 -1.92 -6.36
C GLY A 10 -14.40 -2.80 -5.17
N GLN A 11 -15.47 -3.60 -5.28
CA GLN A 11 -15.88 -4.53 -4.21
C GLN A 11 -15.14 -5.88 -4.28
N SER A 12 -14.00 -5.94 -4.97
CA SER A 12 -13.16 -7.15 -5.01
C SER A 12 -12.67 -7.45 -3.59
N PRO A 13 -13.09 -8.58 -2.99
CA PRO A 13 -12.58 -8.99 -1.69
C PRO A 13 -11.07 -9.21 -1.79
N LEU A 14 -10.34 -8.84 -0.74
CA LEU A 14 -8.94 -9.21 -0.65
C LEU A 14 -8.82 -10.72 -0.47
N ASP A 15 -7.95 -11.34 -1.25
CA ASP A 15 -7.63 -12.76 -1.03
C ASP A 15 -6.79 -12.94 0.26
N GLU A 16 -6.69 -14.17 0.75
CA GLU A 16 -5.98 -14.43 2.01
C GLU A 16 -4.47 -14.19 1.91
N GLU A 17 -3.89 -14.25 0.70
CA GLU A 17 -2.49 -13.93 0.47
C GLU A 17 -2.25 -12.41 0.47
N GLU A 18 -3.21 -11.63 -0.02
CA GLU A 18 -3.22 -10.17 -0.02
C GLU A 18 -3.42 -9.60 1.38
N LYS A 19 -4.12 -10.32 2.25
CA LYS A 19 -4.21 -9.99 3.68
C LYS A 19 -2.91 -10.30 4.42
N GLU A 20 -2.00 -11.08 3.85
CA GLU A 20 -0.76 -11.45 4.51
C GLU A 20 0.11 -10.21 4.78
N GLY A 21 0.30 -9.90 6.06
CA GLY A 21 1.06 -8.75 6.51
C GLY A 21 0.28 -7.44 6.58
N LEU A 22 -1.03 -7.47 6.36
CA LEU A 22 -1.93 -6.36 6.65
C LEU A 22 -2.08 -6.18 8.17
N LYS A 23 -1.90 -4.95 8.65
CA LYS A 23 -2.05 -4.61 10.08
C LYS A 23 -3.51 -4.44 10.47
N ILE A 24 -4.33 -3.92 9.56
CA ILE A 24 -5.72 -3.55 9.80
C ILE A 24 -6.61 -4.74 9.39
N LYS A 25 -6.93 -5.59 10.38
CA LYS A 25 -7.69 -6.83 10.14
C LYS A 25 -9.15 -6.62 9.72
N SER A 26 -9.68 -5.40 9.86
CA SER A 26 -11.06 -5.06 9.49
C SER A 26 -11.22 -4.74 8.00
N ILE A 27 -10.13 -4.54 7.26
CA ILE A 27 -10.19 -4.27 5.81
C ILE A 27 -10.56 -5.57 5.10
N SER A 28 -11.60 -5.49 4.28
CA SER A 28 -12.21 -6.62 3.60
C SER A 28 -12.20 -6.46 2.08
N THR A 29 -12.15 -5.23 1.58
CA THR A 29 -12.19 -4.90 0.15
C THR A 29 -10.94 -4.16 -0.31
N ARG A 30 -10.69 -4.19 -1.63
CA ARG A 30 -9.61 -3.41 -2.24
C ARG A 30 -9.79 -1.91 -2.05
N VAL A 31 -11.01 -1.39 -2.21
CA VAL A 31 -11.27 0.05 -2.06
C VAL A 31 -10.95 0.53 -0.65
N GLU A 32 -11.38 -0.20 0.37
CA GLU A 32 -11.02 0.12 1.76
C GLU A 32 -9.49 0.18 1.94
N LEU A 33 -8.77 -0.82 1.40
CA LEU A 33 -7.31 -0.84 1.44
C LEU A 33 -6.70 0.39 0.76
N ASP A 34 -7.14 0.69 -0.46
CA ASP A 34 -6.66 1.81 -1.26
C ASP A 34 -6.89 3.16 -0.53
N GLU A 35 -8.03 3.34 0.14
CA GLU A 35 -8.32 4.54 0.95
C GLU A 35 -7.33 4.71 2.12
N PHE A 36 -7.03 3.62 2.84
CA PHE A 36 -6.05 3.67 3.93
C PHE A 36 -4.62 3.94 3.42
N GLU A 37 -4.26 3.36 2.27
CA GLU A 37 -2.97 3.62 1.62
C GLU A 37 -2.86 5.08 1.16
N GLN A 38 -3.88 5.58 0.46
CA GLN A 38 -3.94 6.95 -0.03
C GLN A 38 -3.79 7.97 1.11
N HIS A 39 -4.52 7.79 2.21
CA HIS A 39 -4.41 8.67 3.39
C HIS A 39 -2.99 8.71 3.97
N ASN A 40 -2.29 7.58 3.96
CA ASN A 40 -0.92 7.53 4.46
C ASN A 40 0.08 8.14 3.47
N ILE A 41 -0.14 7.99 2.17
CA ILE A 41 0.64 8.66 1.13
C ILE A 41 0.50 10.18 1.26
N GLU A 42 -0.71 10.69 1.48
CA GLU A 42 -0.96 12.12 1.72
C GLU A 42 -0.19 12.64 2.95
N LYS A 43 -0.21 11.90 4.05
CA LYS A 43 0.63 12.21 5.22
C LYS A 43 2.13 12.14 4.94
N ALA A 44 2.57 11.21 4.10
CA ALA A 44 3.97 11.10 3.70
C ALA A 44 4.39 12.29 2.82
N ILE A 45 3.51 12.79 1.95
CA ILE A 45 3.70 14.02 1.17
C ILE A 45 3.78 15.22 2.12
N GLU A 46 2.86 15.34 3.07
CA GLU A 46 2.90 16.40 4.09
C GLU A 46 4.22 16.38 4.88
N TRP A 47 4.65 15.19 5.30
CA TRP A 47 5.93 14.97 5.98
C TRP A 47 7.13 15.40 5.12
N SER A 48 7.11 15.10 3.82
CA SER A 48 8.24 15.40 2.93
C SER A 48 8.33 16.91 2.64
N ILE A 49 7.21 17.59 2.45
CA ILE A 49 7.17 19.04 2.19
C ILE A 49 7.61 19.84 3.43
N LYS A 50 7.29 19.36 4.64
CA LYS A 50 7.66 20.03 5.90
C LYS A 50 9.15 19.92 6.26
N ARG A 51 9.92 19.08 5.56
CA ARG A 51 11.33 18.80 5.87
C ARG A 51 12.22 19.22 4.70
N LYS A 52 13.44 19.63 5.01
CA LYS A 52 14.50 19.81 4.02
C LYS A 52 15.40 18.59 4.06
N PHE A 53 15.60 17.97 2.90
CA PHE A 53 16.55 16.87 2.72
C PHE A 53 17.69 17.38 1.85
N THR A 54 18.91 17.02 2.21
CA THR A 54 20.07 17.16 1.34
C THR A 54 20.03 16.08 0.25
N ILE A 55 20.74 16.30 -0.86
CA ILE A 55 20.86 15.31 -1.93
C ILE A 55 21.49 14.01 -1.39
N ASP A 56 22.50 14.13 -0.52
CA ASP A 56 23.20 13.00 0.08
C ASP A 56 22.27 12.16 0.97
N GLU A 57 21.33 12.78 1.68
CA GLU A 57 20.30 12.05 2.44
C GLU A 57 19.27 11.38 1.53
N PHE A 58 18.79 12.12 0.53
CA PHE A 58 17.72 11.69 -0.38
C PHE A 58 18.10 10.44 -1.19
N LEU A 59 19.37 10.34 -1.62
CA LEU A 59 19.87 9.24 -2.44
C LEU A 59 20.35 8.02 -1.63
N THR A 60 19.97 7.94 -0.35
CA THR A 60 20.30 6.76 0.48
C THR A 60 19.22 5.68 0.40
N GLU A 61 19.67 4.42 0.49
CA GLU A 61 18.79 3.28 0.75
C GLU A 61 17.91 3.51 1.99
N GLN A 62 18.48 4.13 3.03
CA GLN A 62 17.79 4.42 4.27
C GLN A 62 16.61 5.36 4.03
N PHE A 63 16.80 6.43 3.26
CA PHE A 63 15.72 7.36 2.90
C PHE A 63 14.60 6.66 2.14
N VAL A 64 14.92 5.80 1.17
CA VAL A 64 13.89 5.06 0.41
C VAL A 64 13.09 4.14 1.33
N LYS A 65 13.74 3.45 2.27
CA LYS A 65 13.06 2.61 3.27
C LYS A 65 12.17 3.44 4.20
N ASP A 66 12.65 4.60 4.64
CA ASP A 66 11.91 5.48 5.53
C ASP A 66 10.70 6.10 4.82
N LEU A 67 10.85 6.57 3.58
CA LEU A 67 9.75 7.04 2.75
C LEU A 67 8.69 5.96 2.55
N HIS A 68 9.11 4.74 2.19
CA HIS A 68 8.21 3.60 2.06
C HIS A 68 7.48 3.30 3.38
N LYS A 69 8.17 3.44 4.52
CA LYS A 69 7.55 3.27 5.84
C LYS A 69 6.57 4.40 6.18
N GLN A 70 6.83 5.64 5.77
CA GLN A 70 5.86 6.73 5.94
C GLN A 70 4.59 6.48 5.14
N MET A 71 4.73 6.07 3.87
CA MET A 71 3.59 5.82 2.96
C MET A 71 2.76 4.61 3.37
N PHE A 72 3.38 3.54 3.86
CA PHE A 72 2.72 2.23 3.99
C PHE A 72 2.79 1.63 5.40
N GLY A 73 3.50 2.27 6.33
CA GLY A 73 3.80 1.71 7.64
C GLY A 73 2.61 1.57 8.59
N GLN A 74 1.48 2.23 8.33
CA GLN A 74 0.26 2.02 9.11
C GLN A 74 -0.58 0.86 8.57
N VAL A 75 -0.44 0.54 7.28
CA VAL A 75 -1.16 -0.56 6.60
C VAL A 75 -0.38 -1.87 6.68
N TRP A 76 0.93 -1.85 6.43
CA TRP A 76 1.72 -3.05 6.19
C TRP A 76 2.81 -3.29 7.24
N ILE A 77 3.00 -4.54 7.68
CA ILE A 77 4.07 -4.94 8.62
C ILE A 77 5.46 -4.92 7.98
N TRP A 78 5.51 -5.07 6.66
CA TRP A 78 6.75 -5.17 5.89
C TRP A 78 7.22 -3.81 5.34
N ALA A 79 6.47 -2.74 5.58
CA ALA A 79 6.84 -1.41 5.10
C ALA A 79 8.26 -1.00 5.57
N GLY A 80 9.07 -0.53 4.63
CA GLY A 80 10.48 -0.19 4.84
C GLY A 80 11.44 -1.38 4.76
N LYS A 81 10.98 -2.56 4.35
CA LYS A 81 11.82 -3.74 4.11
C LYS A 81 11.81 -4.09 2.62
N PHE A 82 12.96 -4.56 2.12
CA PHE A 82 13.00 -5.15 0.79
C PHE A 82 12.27 -6.48 0.75
N ARG A 83 11.63 -6.73 -0.39
CA ARG A 83 11.02 -8.01 -0.70
C ARG A 83 12.08 -9.10 -0.73
N LYS A 84 11.78 -10.26 -0.13
CA LYS A 84 12.65 -11.44 -0.11
C LYS A 84 12.19 -12.58 -1.02
N SER A 85 10.97 -12.49 -1.55
CA SER A 85 10.38 -13.49 -2.43
C SER A 85 10.35 -13.00 -3.88
N ASN A 86 10.58 -13.92 -4.82
CA ASN A 86 10.43 -13.66 -6.26
C ASN A 86 8.98 -13.90 -6.74
N LYS A 87 7.99 -13.75 -5.86
CA LYS A 87 6.59 -13.90 -6.24
C LYS A 87 6.29 -12.85 -7.32
N PRO A 88 5.54 -13.14 -8.39
CA PRO A 88 5.12 -12.09 -9.31
C PRO A 88 4.33 -11.02 -8.54
N LEU A 89 4.40 -9.77 -8.97
CA LEU A 89 3.49 -8.74 -8.46
C LEU A 89 2.06 -9.09 -8.92
N PRO A 90 1.02 -8.85 -8.11
CA PRO A 90 -0.36 -9.14 -8.50
C PRO A 90 -0.71 -8.39 -9.79
N GLN A 91 -1.19 -9.13 -10.80
CA GLN A 91 -1.43 -8.65 -12.18
C GLN A 91 -2.76 -7.90 -12.36
N LYS A 92 -3.42 -7.46 -11.29
CA LYS A 92 -4.66 -6.67 -11.38
C LYS A 92 -4.36 -5.20 -11.11
N ILE A 93 -3.78 -4.54 -12.10
CA ILE A 93 -3.70 -3.07 -12.12
C ILE A 93 -5.09 -2.58 -12.46
N ASN A 94 -5.80 -1.99 -11.49
CA ASN A 94 -7.01 -1.24 -11.74
C ASN A 94 -6.58 0.08 -12.42
N PRO A 95 -7.10 0.43 -13.62
CA PRO A 95 -6.55 1.53 -14.45
C PRO A 95 -6.83 2.94 -13.91
N VAL A 96 -7.30 3.08 -12.68
CA VAL A 96 -7.70 4.38 -12.08
C VAL A 96 -6.49 5.26 -11.74
N TRP A 97 -5.26 4.75 -11.85
CA TRP A 97 -4.02 5.49 -11.59
C TRP A 97 -3.17 5.79 -12.85
N MET A 98 -3.81 5.92 -14.03
CA MET A 98 -3.20 6.56 -15.22
C MET A 98 -3.76 7.96 -15.47
#